data_AF-A0A7V3BT55-F1
#
_entry.id   AF-A0A7V3BT55-F1
#
_cell.length_a   1.000
_cell.length_b   1.000
_cell.length_c   1.000
_cell.angle_alpha   90.00
_cell.angle_beta   90.00
_cell.angle_gamma   90.00
#
_symmetry.space_group_name_H-M   'P 1'
#
loop_
_entity.id
_entity.type
_entity.pdbx_description
1 polymer ?
#
loop_
_entity_poly.entity_id
_entity_poly.type
_entity_poly.pdbx_seq_one_letter_code
_entity_poly.pdbx_strand_id
1 'polypeptide(L)'
;MLPGRGRDPGGRTARADLHGPEGGTDAPVPPEHHRGGEDVSGEPDLPTRRRAIRVLEGGRARIDELLDRLPRAALGLPGLGGGSWSPKDLLGHLTSWEEFALDALEAWDRGERAPIDELQFTVSTSRINAQNVERKAAWSYARVRREAERTHERLLATIGGLSDARWRAPATPRGRRPLGARLGAILGGPAGPFRHDEAHLRSLAAFVADHGGRVGAAP
;
A
#
# COMPACT_ATOMS: atom_id res chain seq x y z
N MET A 1 9.94 37.82 70.13
CA MET A 1 9.24 38.91 69.41
C MET A 1 8.60 38.31 68.17
N LEU A 2 7.26 38.40 68.10
CA LEU A 2 6.37 38.08 66.96
C LEU A 2 6.62 39.01 65.76
N PRO A 3 5.93 38.89 64.59
CA PRO A 3 4.99 37.88 64.06
C PRO A 3 5.46 37.39 62.65
N GLY A 4 4.81 36.52 61.86
CA GLY A 4 3.47 35.95 61.83
C GLY A 4 2.77 36.22 60.48
N ARG A 5 2.33 35.13 59.82
CA ARG A 5 1.15 34.97 58.95
C ARG A 5 1.06 35.62 57.55
N GLY A 6 0.55 34.82 56.61
CA GLY A 6 -0.33 35.27 55.52
C GLY A 6 -0.15 34.45 54.22
N ARG A 7 -0.74 33.26 54.11
CA ARG A 7 -1.99 32.95 53.37
C ARG A 7 -1.90 33.03 51.83
N ASP A 8 -1.94 31.84 51.23
CA ASP A 8 -2.40 31.48 49.87
C ASP A 8 -3.76 32.14 49.55
N PRO A 9 -4.12 32.46 48.29
CA PRO A 9 -4.64 31.42 47.39
C PRO A 9 -4.44 31.64 45.86
N GLY A 10 -4.47 30.54 45.12
CA GLY A 10 -5.30 30.48 43.90
C GLY A 10 -4.56 30.52 42.57
N GLY A 11 -4.68 29.43 41.81
CA GLY A 11 -4.27 29.40 40.42
C GLY A 11 -4.27 28.03 39.77
N ARG A 12 -5.31 27.21 39.99
CA ARG A 12 -5.60 26.10 39.08
C ARG A 12 -5.85 26.68 37.68
N THR A 13 -5.03 26.30 36.71
CA THR A 13 -5.41 26.26 35.30
C THR A 13 -4.83 24.95 34.74
N ALA A 14 -5.70 23.93 34.62
CA ALA A 14 -6.24 23.48 33.34
C ALA A 14 -5.12 22.91 32.45
N ARG A 15 -4.84 21.60 32.48
CA ARG A 15 -5.50 20.61 31.60
C ARG A 15 -6.17 21.30 30.41
N ALA A 16 -5.36 21.58 29.39
CA ALA A 16 -5.87 21.86 28.07
C ALA A 16 -6.23 20.51 27.44
N ASP A 17 -7.50 20.20 27.51
CA ASP A 17 -8.18 19.21 26.69
C ASP A 17 -7.88 19.52 25.22
N LEU A 18 -7.10 18.65 24.56
CA LEU A 18 -7.04 18.59 23.10
C LEU A 18 -8.22 17.74 22.62
N HIS A 19 -9.43 18.26 22.82
CA HIS A 19 -10.59 17.93 22.02
C HIS A 19 -10.87 19.11 21.10
N GLY A 20 -10.27 19.04 19.92
CA GLY A 20 -10.64 19.81 18.72
C GLY A 20 -11.18 18.86 17.66
N PRO A 21 -12.12 19.31 16.81
CA PRO A 21 -13.22 18.50 16.32
C PRO A 21 -12.80 17.46 15.28
N GLU A 22 -13.23 16.22 15.53
CA GLU A 22 -13.37 15.20 14.50
C GLU A 22 -14.37 15.71 13.45
N GLY A 23 -13.86 16.05 12.28
CA GLY A 23 -14.66 16.65 11.21
C GLY A 23 -13.88 16.83 9.91
N GLY A 24 -12.88 15.98 9.67
CA GLY A 24 -12.35 15.77 8.34
C GLY A 24 -13.11 14.58 7.75
N THR A 25 -13.98 14.83 6.78
CA THR A 25 -14.58 13.78 5.97
C THR A 25 -13.45 13.02 5.28
N ASP A 26 -13.06 11.87 5.82
CA ASP A 26 -12.21 10.92 5.12
C ASP A 26 -12.91 10.62 3.78
N ALA A 27 -12.28 11.02 2.69
CA ALA A 27 -12.80 10.75 1.37
C ALA A 27 -12.89 9.22 1.21
N PRO A 28 -14.04 8.67 0.80
CA PRO A 28 -14.24 7.22 0.80
C PRO A 28 -13.22 6.56 -0.13
N VAL A 29 -12.26 5.86 0.48
CA VAL A 29 -11.40 4.90 -0.21
C VAL A 29 -12.34 3.86 -0.81
N PRO A 30 -12.17 3.46 -2.09
CA PRO A 30 -12.98 2.38 -2.66
C PRO A 30 -12.95 1.17 -1.71
N PRO A 31 -14.07 0.44 -1.56
CA PRO A 31 -14.18 -0.61 -0.55
C PRO A 31 -13.12 -1.69 -0.76
N GLU A 32 -12.07 -1.63 0.05
CA GLU A 32 -11.10 -2.70 0.18
C GLU A 32 -11.70 -3.74 1.15
N HIS A 33 -11.96 -4.94 0.65
CA HIS A 33 -12.26 -6.09 1.50
C HIS A 33 -10.95 -6.58 2.14
N HIS A 34 -10.47 -5.84 3.14
CA HIS A 34 -9.32 -6.23 3.96
C HIS A 34 -9.76 -6.47 5.40
N ARG A 35 -10.10 -7.73 5.71
CA ARG A 35 -10.06 -8.22 7.09
C ARG A 35 -8.64 -8.75 7.32
N GLY A 36 -7.79 -7.93 7.92
CA GLY A 36 -6.55 -8.40 8.53
C GLY A 36 -6.89 -9.19 9.78
N GLY A 37 -6.46 -10.45 9.85
CA GLY A 37 -6.45 -11.24 11.08
C GLY A 37 -7.60 -12.24 11.21
N GLU A 38 -7.58 -13.32 10.42
CA GLU A 38 -8.11 -14.59 10.89
C GLU A 38 -7.06 -15.68 10.65
N ASP A 39 -6.85 -16.48 11.69
CA ASP A 39 -5.87 -17.54 11.81
C ASP A 39 -6.26 -18.70 10.89
N VAL A 40 -5.90 -18.61 9.61
CA VAL A 40 -6.10 -19.71 8.65
C VAL A 40 -4.99 -20.73 8.89
N SER A 41 -5.32 -21.71 9.72
CA SER A 41 -4.59 -22.95 9.93
C SER A 41 -4.61 -23.80 8.66
N GLY A 42 -3.73 -23.43 7.74
CA GLY A 42 -3.41 -24.17 6.52
C GLY A 42 -2.42 -23.29 5.76
N GLU A 43 -1.12 -23.58 5.85
CA GLU A 43 -0.13 -22.78 5.11
C GLU A 43 -0.53 -22.79 3.63
N PRO A 44 -0.90 -21.63 3.05
CA PRO A 44 -1.00 -21.56 1.60
C PRO A 44 0.40 -21.88 1.07
N ASP A 45 0.50 -22.95 0.28
CA ASP A 45 1.76 -23.45 -0.27
C ASP A 45 2.60 -22.27 -0.78
N LEU A 46 3.74 -22.03 -0.12
CA LEU A 46 4.60 -20.88 -0.39
C LEU A 46 4.91 -20.85 -1.88
N PRO A 47 4.45 -19.83 -2.65
CA PRO A 47 4.76 -19.79 -4.06
C PRO A 47 6.28 -19.78 -4.27
N THR A 48 6.73 -20.54 -5.26
CA THR A 48 8.13 -20.47 -5.67
C THR A 48 8.47 -19.04 -6.08
N ARG A 49 9.72 -18.63 -5.87
CA ARG A 49 10.23 -17.31 -6.26
C ARG A 49 9.90 -16.96 -7.71
N ARG A 50 10.10 -17.92 -8.62
CA ARG A 50 9.74 -17.78 -10.05
C ARG A 50 8.24 -17.60 -10.27
N ARG A 51 7.39 -18.28 -9.49
CA ARG A 51 5.94 -18.09 -9.56
C ARG A 51 5.54 -16.71 -9.04
N ALA A 52 6.15 -16.23 -7.95
CA ALA A 52 5.90 -14.89 -7.42
C ALA A 52 6.23 -13.80 -8.45
N ILE A 53 7.39 -13.88 -9.11
CA ILE A 53 7.79 -12.97 -10.20
C ILE A 53 6.72 -12.96 -11.32
N ARG A 54 6.32 -14.13 -11.81
CA ARG A 54 5.30 -14.21 -12.88
C ARG A 54 3.95 -13.61 -12.49
N VAL A 55 3.55 -13.73 -11.22
CA VAL A 55 2.30 -13.14 -10.72
C VAL A 55 2.42 -11.61 -10.70
N LEU A 56 3.54 -11.07 -10.22
CA LEU A 56 3.80 -9.63 -10.20
C LEU A 56 3.85 -9.05 -11.62
N GLU A 57 4.61 -9.66 -12.52
CA GLU A 57 4.71 -9.24 -13.94
C GLU A 57 3.33 -9.24 -14.62
N GLY A 58 2.57 -10.34 -14.46
CA GLY A 58 1.25 -10.46 -15.06
C GLY A 58 0.22 -9.51 -14.47
N GLY A 59 0.31 -9.20 -13.17
CA GLY A 59 -0.53 -8.22 -12.49
C GLY A 59 -0.28 -6.81 -13.03
N ARG A 60 0.98 -6.38 -13.04
CA ARG A 60 1.40 -5.06 -13.51
C ARG A 60 1.04 -4.84 -14.98
N ALA A 61 1.36 -5.81 -15.85
CA ALA A 61 1.06 -5.70 -17.28
C ALA A 61 -0.43 -5.45 -17.55
N ARG A 62 -1.34 -6.10 -16.81
CA ARG A 62 -2.79 -5.89 -16.96
C ARG A 62 -3.26 -4.54 -16.42
N ILE A 63 -2.66 -4.06 -15.34
CA ILE A 63 -2.91 -2.70 -14.84
C ILE A 63 -2.50 -1.69 -15.90
N ASP A 64 -1.30 -1.82 -16.47
CA ASP A 64 -0.77 -0.89 -17.46
C ASP A 64 -1.59 -0.91 -18.76
N GLU A 65 -1.98 -2.08 -19.25
CA GLU A 65 -2.87 -2.22 -20.41
C GLU A 65 -4.21 -1.48 -20.20
N LEU A 66 -4.81 -1.58 -19.01
CA LEU A 66 -6.05 -0.87 -18.69
C LEU A 66 -5.83 0.63 -18.60
N LEU A 67 -4.72 1.09 -18.01
CA LEU A 67 -4.38 2.50 -17.92
C LEU A 67 -4.13 3.12 -19.31
N ASP A 68 -3.51 2.39 -20.23
CA ASP A 68 -3.21 2.84 -21.60
C ASP A 68 -4.46 3.07 -22.46
N ARG A 69 -5.60 2.47 -22.06
CA ARG A 69 -6.89 2.67 -22.72
C ARG A 69 -7.62 3.94 -22.27
N LEU A 70 -7.15 4.61 -21.23
CA LEU A 70 -7.77 5.82 -20.73
C LEU A 70 -7.24 7.06 -21.45
N PRO A 71 -8.10 8.01 -21.85
CA PRO A 71 -7.64 9.30 -22.30
C PRO A 71 -6.93 10.02 -21.15
N ARG A 72 -5.94 10.87 -21.46
CA ARG A 72 -5.13 11.57 -20.45
C ARG A 72 -5.96 12.33 -19.42
N ALA A 73 -7.09 12.90 -19.83
CA ALA A 73 -7.98 13.62 -18.92
C ALA A 73 -8.62 12.70 -17.86
N ALA A 74 -8.88 11.43 -18.18
CA ALA A 74 -9.52 10.47 -17.27
C ALA A 74 -8.57 9.90 -16.20
N LEU A 75 -7.25 9.96 -16.42
CA LEU A 75 -6.26 9.40 -15.49
C LEU A 75 -6.26 10.07 -14.11
N GLY A 76 -6.70 11.33 -14.03
CA GLY A 76 -6.84 12.08 -12.78
C GLY A 76 -8.27 12.25 -12.30
N LEU A 77 -9.27 11.68 -13.00
CA LEU A 77 -10.66 11.79 -12.57
C LEU A 77 -10.93 10.86 -11.37
N PRO A 78 -11.56 11.36 -10.29
CA PRO A 78 -11.98 10.53 -9.17
C PRO A 78 -13.16 9.63 -9.59
N GLY A 79 -13.43 8.58 -8.81
CA GLY A 79 -14.56 7.65 -9.03
C GLY A 79 -14.15 6.19 -9.21
N LEU A 80 -12.86 5.87 -9.17
CA LEU A 80 -12.37 4.50 -9.28
C LEU A 80 -12.95 3.64 -8.15
N GLY A 81 -13.58 2.52 -8.50
CA GLY A 81 -14.22 1.62 -7.54
C GLY A 81 -15.38 2.26 -6.76
N GLY A 82 -15.97 3.34 -7.29
CA GLY A 82 -17.01 4.13 -6.61
C GLY A 82 -16.50 5.02 -5.48
N GLY A 83 -15.18 5.14 -5.31
CA GLY A 83 -14.55 5.96 -4.28
C GLY A 83 -13.98 7.27 -4.80
N SER A 84 -13.17 7.94 -3.97
CA SER A 84 -12.53 9.22 -4.29
C SER A 84 -11.24 9.10 -5.12
N TRP A 85 -10.72 7.89 -5.31
CA TRP A 85 -9.45 7.68 -5.99
C TRP A 85 -9.58 7.83 -7.51
N SER A 86 -8.53 8.35 -8.12
CA SER A 86 -8.32 8.31 -9.56
C SER A 86 -7.47 7.10 -9.99
N PRO A 87 -7.42 6.75 -11.29
CA PRO A 87 -6.47 5.77 -11.81
C PRO A 87 -4.99 6.09 -11.49
N LYS A 88 -4.62 7.38 -11.47
CA LYS A 88 -3.30 7.84 -11.01
C LYS A 88 -3.06 7.47 -9.55
N ASP A 89 -4.05 7.67 -8.69
CA ASP A 89 -3.91 7.40 -7.25
C ASP A 89 -3.79 5.90 -6.99
N LEU A 90 -4.54 5.06 -7.73
CA LEU A 90 -4.37 3.60 -7.70
C LEU A 90 -2.93 3.21 -8.06
N LEU A 91 -2.37 3.72 -9.15
CA LEU A 91 -1.00 3.38 -9.54
C LEU A 91 0.01 3.81 -8.46
N GLY A 92 -0.17 5.00 -7.89
CA GLY A 92 0.64 5.49 -6.77
C GLY A 92 0.52 4.63 -5.51
N HIS A 93 -0.68 4.12 -5.22
CA HIS A 93 -0.96 3.19 -4.13
C HIS A 93 -0.23 1.86 -4.34
N LEU A 94 -0.40 1.20 -5.49
CA LEU A 94 0.27 -0.06 -5.82
C LEU A 94 1.80 0.08 -5.70
N THR A 95 2.35 1.18 -6.24
CA THR A 95 3.78 1.51 -6.15
C THR A 95 4.24 1.62 -4.69
N SER A 96 3.42 2.20 -3.81
CA SER A 96 3.80 2.35 -2.39
C SER A 96 3.93 1.02 -1.66
N TRP A 97 3.15 0.00 -2.03
CA TRP A 97 3.30 -1.34 -1.46
C TRP A 97 4.53 -2.08 -1.98
N GLU A 98 4.92 -1.81 -3.23
CA GLU A 98 6.21 -2.27 -3.77
C GLU A 98 7.40 -1.57 -3.09
N GLU A 99 7.30 -0.25 -2.81
CA GLU A 99 8.27 0.51 -2.00
C GLU A 99 8.45 -0.15 -0.61
N PHE A 100 7.34 -0.44 0.09
CA PHE A 100 7.41 -1.13 1.39
C PHE A 100 8.01 -2.53 1.31
N ALA A 101 7.76 -3.26 0.23
CA ALA A 101 8.37 -4.57 0.01
C ALA A 101 9.89 -4.48 -0.19
N LEU A 102 10.37 -3.47 -0.91
CA LEU A 102 11.80 -3.19 -1.07
C LEU A 102 12.45 -2.79 0.26
N ASP A 103 11.86 -1.87 1.01
CA ASP A 103 12.35 -1.45 2.32
C ASP A 103 12.41 -2.63 3.30
N ALA A 104 11.41 -3.52 3.25
CA ALA A 104 11.38 -4.72 4.06
C ALA A 104 12.52 -5.69 3.70
N LEU A 105 12.77 -5.92 2.41
CA LEU A 105 13.89 -6.76 1.95
C LEU A 105 15.22 -6.21 2.44
N GLU A 106 15.42 -4.90 2.37
CA GLU A 106 16.65 -4.24 2.81
C GLU A 106 16.84 -4.36 4.33
N ALA A 107 15.80 -4.11 5.12
CA ALA A 107 15.85 -4.26 6.58
C ALA A 107 16.11 -5.72 6.98
N TRP A 108 15.47 -6.68 6.32
CA TRP A 108 15.66 -8.10 6.62
C TRP A 108 17.05 -8.61 6.26
N ASP A 109 17.70 -8.05 5.23
CA ASP A 109 19.09 -8.37 4.90
C ASP A 109 20.06 -7.95 6.02
N ARG A 110 19.76 -6.81 6.68
CA ARG A 110 20.47 -6.36 7.89
C ARG A 110 20.04 -7.09 9.18
N GLY A 111 19.08 -8.01 9.09
CA GLY A 111 18.52 -8.71 10.25
C GLY A 111 17.63 -7.83 11.15
N GLU A 112 17.16 -6.69 10.63
CA GLU A 112 16.32 -5.71 11.31
C GLU A 112 14.82 -5.98 11.10
N ARG A 113 13.97 -5.30 11.89
CA ARG A 113 12.52 -5.28 11.67
C ARG A 113 12.21 -4.39 10.47
N ALA A 114 11.25 -4.79 9.62
CA ALA A 114 10.85 -3.95 8.49
C ALA A 114 10.01 -2.76 8.98
N PRO A 115 10.16 -1.56 8.42
CA PRO A 115 9.34 -0.39 8.79
C PRO A 115 7.83 -0.64 8.68
N ILE A 116 7.40 -1.40 7.65
CA ILE A 116 5.99 -1.74 7.45
C ILE A 116 5.42 -2.60 8.59
N ASP A 117 6.25 -3.42 9.26
CA ASP A 117 5.81 -4.21 10.42
C ASP A 117 5.44 -3.30 11.61
N GLU A 118 6.09 -2.15 11.74
CA GLU A 118 5.82 -1.17 12.80
C GLU A 118 4.61 -0.30 12.43
N LEU A 119 4.53 0.15 11.18
CA LEU A 119 3.38 0.90 10.68
C LEU A 119 2.08 0.12 10.82
N GLN A 120 2.05 -1.15 10.40
CA GLN A 120 0.85 -1.99 10.50
C GLN A 120 0.45 -2.31 11.95
N PHE A 121 1.36 -2.16 12.92
CA PHE A 121 1.05 -2.32 14.33
C PHE A 121 0.47 -1.05 14.96
N THR A 122 0.80 0.12 14.40
CA THR A 122 0.50 1.43 15.01
C THR A 122 -0.66 2.16 14.36
N VAL A 123 -0.95 1.88 13.08
CA VAL A 123 -2.03 2.51 12.32
C VAL A 123 -2.75 1.51 11.43
N SER A 124 -4.02 1.80 11.11
CA SER A 124 -4.80 0.98 10.19
C SER A 124 -4.26 1.03 8.76
N THR A 125 -4.45 -0.05 8.00
CA THR A 125 -4.10 -0.10 6.57
C THR A 125 -4.73 1.03 5.78
N SER A 126 -5.99 1.39 6.05
CA SER A 126 -6.67 2.52 5.41
C SER A 126 -5.94 3.85 5.63
N ARG A 127 -5.41 4.08 6.83
CA ARG A 127 -4.62 5.28 7.14
C ARG A 127 -3.28 5.28 6.41
N ILE A 128 -2.60 4.14 6.32
CA ILE A 128 -1.36 3.98 5.54
C ILE A 128 -1.64 4.30 4.06
N ASN A 129 -2.74 3.78 3.50
CA ASN A 129 -3.13 4.03 2.12
C ASN A 129 -3.43 5.52 1.87
N ALA A 130 -4.21 6.15 2.76
CA ALA A 130 -4.52 7.58 2.66
C ALA A 130 -3.24 8.45 2.69
N GLN A 131 -2.30 8.16 3.60
CA GLN A 131 -1.03 8.87 3.67
C GLN A 131 -0.18 8.71 2.39
N ASN A 132 -0.18 7.52 1.79
CA ASN A 132 0.55 7.25 0.56
C ASN A 132 -0.05 7.94 -0.67
N VAL A 133 -1.39 7.98 -0.74
CA VAL A 133 -2.10 8.75 -1.77
C VAL A 133 -1.79 10.23 -1.62
N GLU A 134 -1.91 10.78 -0.40
CA GLU A 134 -1.61 12.19 -0.11
C GLU A 134 -0.17 12.56 -0.48
N ARG A 135 0.82 11.73 -0.12
CA ARG A 135 2.25 11.92 -0.47
C ARG A 135 2.48 12.06 -1.98
N LYS A 136 1.64 11.43 -2.80
CA LYS A 136 1.72 11.41 -4.27
C LYS A 136 0.65 12.28 -4.94
N ALA A 137 -0.19 12.99 -4.18
CA ALA A 137 -1.31 13.78 -4.71
C ALA A 137 -0.84 14.85 -5.70
N ALA A 138 0.22 15.59 -5.34
CA ALA A 138 0.81 16.65 -6.17
C ALA A 138 1.61 16.14 -7.39
N TRP A 139 1.82 14.82 -7.53
CA TRP A 139 2.59 14.29 -8.64
C TRP A 139 1.76 14.27 -9.92
N SER A 140 2.41 14.58 -11.04
CA SER A 140 1.82 14.35 -12.36
C SER A 140 1.71 12.84 -12.64
N TYR A 141 0.74 12.43 -13.45
CA TYR A 141 0.61 11.03 -13.86
C TYR A 141 1.91 10.49 -14.48
N ALA A 142 2.59 11.27 -15.32
CA ALA A 142 3.86 10.86 -15.92
C ALA A 142 4.95 10.59 -14.88
N ARG A 143 4.97 11.32 -13.76
CA ARG A 143 5.88 11.04 -12.64
C ARG A 143 5.49 9.76 -11.92
N VAL A 144 4.20 9.58 -11.60
CA VAL A 144 3.71 8.36 -10.93
C VAL A 144 4.03 7.13 -11.77
N ARG A 145 3.81 7.18 -13.09
CA ARG A 145 4.10 6.08 -14.01
C ARG A 145 5.58 5.71 -14.04
N ARG A 146 6.47 6.69 -14.20
CA ARG A 146 7.92 6.43 -14.17
C ARG A 146 8.39 5.84 -12.85
N GLU A 147 7.83 6.30 -11.73
CA GLU A 147 8.18 5.76 -10.41
C GLU A 147 7.66 4.33 -10.23
N ALA A 148 6.45 4.04 -10.73
CA ALA A 148 5.87 2.71 -10.72
C ALA A 148 6.73 1.73 -11.54
N GLU A 149 7.08 2.09 -12.78
CA GLU A 149 7.94 1.28 -13.66
C GLU A 149 9.30 0.99 -12.99
N ARG A 150 9.98 2.04 -12.50
CA ARG A 150 11.27 1.90 -11.82
C ARG A 150 11.19 1.02 -10.57
N THR A 151 10.16 1.21 -9.75
CA THR A 151 9.98 0.46 -8.50
C THR A 151 9.69 -1.00 -8.80
N HIS A 152 8.82 -1.27 -9.77
CA HIS A 152 8.47 -2.62 -10.18
C HIS A 152 9.67 -3.37 -10.74
N GLU A 153 10.43 -2.77 -11.66
CA GLU A 153 11.66 -3.35 -12.19
C GLU A 153 12.68 -3.64 -11.10
N ARG A 154 12.87 -2.71 -10.15
CA ARG A 154 13.77 -2.91 -9.00
C ARG A 154 13.30 -4.07 -8.12
N LEU A 155 11.99 -4.18 -7.86
CA LEU A 155 11.42 -5.27 -7.07
C LEU A 155 11.64 -6.62 -7.76
N LEU A 156 11.33 -6.72 -9.06
CA LEU A 156 11.54 -7.95 -9.83
C LEU A 156 13.01 -8.35 -9.88
N ALA A 157 13.92 -7.39 -10.11
CA ALA A 157 15.36 -7.65 -10.10
C ALA A 157 15.85 -8.12 -8.72
N THR A 158 15.35 -7.49 -7.65
CA THR A 158 15.73 -7.85 -6.27
C THR A 158 15.26 -9.27 -5.92
N ILE A 159 14.00 -9.60 -6.20
CA ILE A 159 13.48 -10.98 -6.03
C ILE A 159 14.21 -11.94 -6.98
N GLY A 160 14.55 -11.49 -8.18
CA GLY A 160 15.31 -12.20 -9.21
C GLY A 160 16.72 -12.60 -8.76
N GLY A 161 17.36 -11.78 -7.93
CA GLY A 161 18.69 -12.02 -7.36
C GLY A 161 18.71 -12.99 -6.17
N LEU A 162 17.57 -13.26 -5.54
CA LEU A 162 17.51 -14.18 -4.39
C LEU A 162 17.70 -15.65 -4.84
N SER A 163 18.45 -16.43 -4.05
CA SER A 163 18.45 -17.88 -4.21
C SER A 163 17.15 -18.48 -3.67
N ASP A 164 16.76 -19.65 -4.20
CA ASP A 164 15.59 -20.36 -3.71
C ASP A 164 15.76 -20.83 -2.25
N ALA A 165 17.00 -21.05 -1.81
CA ALA A 165 17.32 -21.32 -0.40
C ALA A 165 17.03 -20.09 0.47
N ARG A 166 17.46 -18.89 0.04
CA ARG A 166 17.18 -17.64 0.77
C ARG A 166 15.68 -17.33 0.81
N TRP A 167 14.96 -17.61 -0.29
CA TRP A 167 13.51 -17.44 -0.39
C TRP A 167 12.74 -18.26 0.65
N ARG A 168 13.20 -19.49 0.90
CA ARG A 168 12.61 -20.42 1.89
C ARG A 168 13.11 -20.19 3.32
N ALA A 169 14.29 -19.61 3.49
CA ALA A 169 14.83 -19.29 4.81
C ALA A 169 14.00 -18.21 5.52
N PRO A 170 13.98 -18.17 6.85
CA PRO A 170 13.33 -17.10 7.60
C PRO A 170 13.82 -15.71 7.17
N ALA A 171 12.92 -14.72 7.14
CA ALA A 171 13.28 -13.36 6.72
C ALA A 171 14.40 -12.75 7.58
N THR A 172 14.38 -12.98 8.89
CA THR A 172 15.43 -12.54 9.83
C THR A 172 15.90 -13.72 10.68
N PRO A 173 17.09 -13.66 11.33
CA PRO A 173 17.60 -14.75 12.17
C PRO A 173 16.68 -15.14 13.33
N ARG A 174 15.88 -14.19 13.84
CA ARG A 174 14.91 -14.42 14.93
C ARG A 174 13.50 -14.76 14.41
N GLY A 175 13.28 -14.66 13.09
CA GLY A 175 12.00 -14.94 12.46
C GLY A 175 11.74 -16.44 12.29
N ARG A 176 10.46 -16.80 12.15
CA ARG A 176 10.04 -18.19 11.87
C ARG A 176 9.47 -18.37 10.47
N ARG A 177 8.88 -17.31 9.89
CA ARG A 177 8.23 -17.37 8.57
C ARG A 177 9.26 -17.21 7.44
N PRO A 178 9.16 -18.00 6.35
CA PRO A 178 9.99 -17.82 5.16
C PRO A 178 9.93 -16.40 4.62
N LEU A 179 11.04 -15.92 4.05
CA LEU A 179 11.13 -14.61 3.41
C LEU A 179 10.02 -14.43 2.36
N GLY A 180 9.85 -15.41 1.47
CA GLY A 180 8.83 -15.34 0.44
C GLY A 180 7.40 -15.26 0.98
N ALA A 181 7.13 -15.87 2.13
CA ALA A 181 5.81 -15.82 2.77
C ALA A 181 5.52 -14.44 3.36
N ARG A 182 6.53 -13.81 3.98
CA ARG A 182 6.40 -12.45 4.52
C ARG A 182 6.28 -11.41 3.41
N LEU A 183 7.11 -11.53 2.37
CA LEU A 183 7.05 -10.65 1.21
C LEU A 183 5.71 -10.77 0.48
N GLY A 184 5.21 -12.01 0.32
CA GLY A 184 3.90 -12.27 -0.27
C GLY A 184 2.73 -11.70 0.53
N ALA A 185 2.88 -11.54 1.85
CA ALA A 185 1.87 -10.88 2.68
C ALA A 185 1.86 -9.36 2.49
N ILE A 186 3.02 -8.73 2.28
CA ILE A 186 3.11 -7.29 1.96
C ILE A 186 2.50 -7.00 0.59
N LEU A 187 2.77 -7.87 -0.40
CA LEU A 187 2.29 -7.73 -1.79
C LEU A 187 0.99 -8.52 -2.05
N GLY A 188 0.30 -8.91 -0.98
CA GLY A 188 -0.86 -9.79 -1.05
C GLY A 188 -2.15 -9.05 -1.38
N GLY A 189 -3.10 -9.77 -1.95
CA GLY A 189 -4.49 -9.34 -2.08
C GLY A 189 -5.45 -10.44 -1.61
N PRO A 190 -6.78 -10.24 -1.69
CA PRO A 190 -7.77 -11.25 -1.30
C PRO A 190 -7.62 -12.59 -2.03
N ALA A 191 -7.05 -12.57 -3.25
CA ALA A 191 -6.79 -13.77 -4.04
C ALA A 191 -5.49 -14.53 -3.63
N GLY A 192 -4.72 -13.99 -2.68
CA GLY A 192 -3.49 -14.61 -2.17
C GLY A 192 -2.23 -13.75 -2.29
N PRO A 193 -1.05 -14.33 -1.98
CA PRO A 193 0.21 -13.61 -1.96
C PRO A 193 0.61 -13.12 -3.35
N PHE A 194 1.26 -11.95 -3.41
CA PHE A 194 1.72 -11.28 -4.64
C PHE A 194 0.60 -10.82 -5.60
N ARG A 195 -0.68 -10.97 -5.23
CA ARG A 195 -1.84 -10.63 -6.06
C ARG A 195 -2.48 -9.28 -5.73
N HIS A 196 -1.70 -8.33 -5.24
CA HIS A 196 -2.24 -7.00 -4.91
C HIS A 196 -2.80 -6.28 -6.16
N ASP A 197 -2.05 -6.23 -7.26
CA ASP A 197 -2.53 -5.65 -8.53
C ASP A 197 -3.84 -6.30 -9.02
N GLU A 198 -3.94 -7.63 -8.92
CA GLU A 198 -5.13 -8.38 -9.33
C GLU A 198 -6.38 -7.98 -8.55
N ALA A 199 -6.23 -7.61 -7.27
CA ALA A 199 -7.34 -7.17 -6.42
C ALA A 199 -8.04 -5.92 -6.98
N HIS A 200 -7.32 -5.10 -7.76
CA HIS A 200 -7.82 -3.82 -8.30
C HIS A 200 -8.25 -3.88 -9.77
N LEU A 201 -7.95 -4.98 -10.47
CA LEU A 201 -8.26 -5.12 -11.91
C LEU A 201 -9.75 -4.94 -12.21
N ARG A 202 -10.65 -5.45 -11.37
CA ARG A 202 -12.09 -5.32 -11.57
C ARG A 202 -12.53 -3.87 -11.53
N SER A 203 -12.11 -3.12 -10.52
CA SER A 203 -12.47 -1.71 -10.33
C SER A 203 -11.89 -0.84 -11.44
N LEU A 204 -10.63 -1.10 -11.84
CA LEU A 204 -10.01 -0.37 -12.95
C LEU A 204 -10.68 -0.69 -14.28
N ALA A 205 -11.01 -1.95 -14.56
CA ALA A 205 -11.71 -2.34 -15.79
C ALA A 205 -13.10 -1.70 -15.90
N ALA A 206 -13.84 -1.63 -14.78
CA ALA A 206 -15.13 -0.92 -14.74
C ALA A 206 -14.94 0.57 -15.06
N PHE A 207 -13.97 1.24 -14.43
CA PHE A 207 -13.67 2.64 -14.70
C PHE A 207 -13.29 2.89 -16.17
N VAL A 208 -12.48 1.99 -16.76
CA VAL A 208 -12.12 2.02 -18.19
C VAL A 208 -13.33 1.81 -19.10
N ALA A 209 -14.31 1.00 -18.72
CA ALA A 209 -15.54 0.85 -19.50
C ALA A 209 -16.35 2.16 -19.54
N ASP A 210 -16.37 2.90 -18.43
CA ASP A 210 -17.13 4.14 -18.29
C ASP A 210 -16.41 5.37 -18.90
N HIS A 211 -15.08 5.38 -18.87
CA HIS A 211 -14.26 6.56 -19.22
C HIS A 211 -13.24 6.32 -20.34
N GLY A 212 -13.11 5.08 -20.82
CA GLY A 212 -12.23 4.72 -21.93
C GLY A 212 -12.68 5.38 -23.23
N GLY A 213 -11.71 5.84 -24.03
CA GLY A 213 -12.03 6.31 -25.37
C GLY A 213 -12.61 5.17 -26.18
N ARG A 214 -13.72 5.40 -26.89
CA ARG A 214 -14.08 4.53 -28.01
C ARG A 214 -12.94 4.62 -29.02
N VAL A 215 -12.09 3.60 -29.09
CA VAL A 215 -11.26 3.39 -30.28
C VAL A 215 -12.27 3.26 -31.43
N GLY A 216 -12.24 4.23 -32.34
CA GLY A 216 -13.35 4.52 -33.25
C GLY A 216 -13.80 3.28 -34.02
N ALA A 217 -15.11 3.06 -34.06
CA ALA A 217 -15.71 2.50 -35.26
C ALA A 217 -15.58 3.59 -36.34
N ALA A 218 -14.54 3.47 -37.18
CA ALA A 218 -14.54 4.18 -38.45
C ALA A 218 -15.55 3.46 -39.39
N PRO A 219 -16.33 4.22 -40.18
CA PRO A 219 -17.37 3.69 -41.06
C PRO A 219 -16.82 2.85 -42.22
#